data_AF-A0A819G4C7-F1
#
_entry.id   AF-A0A819G4C7-F1
#
_cell.length_a   1.000
_cell.length_b   1.000
_cell.length_c   1.000
_cell.angle_alpha   90.00
_cell.angle_beta   90.00
_cell.angle_gamma   90.00
#
_symmetry.space_group_name_H-M   'P 1'
#
loop_
_entity.id
_entity.type
_entity.pdbx_description
1 polymer ?
#
loop_
_entity_poly.entity_id
_entity_poly.type
_entity_poly.pdbx_seq_one_letter_code
_entity_poly.pdbx_strand_id
1 'polypeptide(L)'
;VPSGKELLAFLFNDFLLFSTIKSSSTNWQTQLFEQKSTLQLKLYRLPLFLTDIIIANESLNDQLTFSITSKIHEKPLVLKTQQTNVRTLWVRSINNAVEECQAAEKSILADKAMFTITDNKRNLKAAAARLLLVVQEAQDLMPSSTTLERHRSVDPYCEITVCSLTLKTPFIKRTVNPKWNAPMQFLLYNLNEDIIYINIFDNEYFSPNESLGYTSVHLIDILPCPLDTFLTKPSLPFTQKVYLNNGSSVIIKCVVQILTTSN
;
A
#
# COMPACT_ATOMS: atom_id res chain seq x y z
N VAL A 1 13.02 7.53 -30.17
CA VAL A 1 12.04 6.47 -30.44
C VAL A 1 12.11 6.06 -31.92
N PRO A 2 12.30 4.78 -32.26
CA PRO A 2 12.34 4.29 -33.65
C PRO A 2 11.04 4.52 -34.44
N SER A 3 9.97 5.02 -33.80
CA SER A 3 8.71 5.45 -34.42
C SER A 3 8.64 6.94 -34.78
N GLY A 4 9.61 7.77 -34.37
CA GLY A 4 9.59 9.23 -34.60
C GLY A 4 8.48 10.02 -33.88
N LYS A 5 7.68 9.36 -33.02
CA LYS A 5 6.56 9.99 -32.30
C LYS A 5 7.04 10.81 -31.12
N GLU A 6 6.45 12.00 -30.97
CA GLU A 6 6.57 12.81 -29.76
C GLU A 6 5.86 12.10 -28.60
N LEU A 7 6.57 11.98 -27.48
CA LEU A 7 6.07 11.37 -26.26
C LEU A 7 6.03 12.42 -25.17
N LEU A 8 4.95 12.39 -24.39
CA LEU A 8 4.84 13.11 -23.15
C LEU A 8 5.19 12.18 -22.00
N ALA A 9 6.27 12.50 -21.30
CA ALA A 9 6.76 11.75 -20.15
C ALA A 9 6.38 12.46 -18.85
N PHE A 10 5.91 11.70 -17.87
CA PHE A 10 5.68 12.16 -16.51
C PHE A 10 6.51 11.31 -15.56
N LEU A 11 7.24 11.98 -14.67
CA LEU A 11 7.99 11.36 -13.58
C LEU A 11 7.20 11.54 -12.30
N PHE A 12 6.76 10.43 -11.71
CA PHE A 12 6.19 10.37 -10.38
C PHE A 12 7.26 9.86 -9.40
N ASN A 13 6.91 9.80 -8.11
CA ASN A 13 7.83 9.41 -7.05
C ASN A 13 8.19 7.90 -7.09
N ASP A 14 7.37 7.09 -7.75
CA ASP A 14 7.43 5.63 -7.75
C ASP A 14 7.37 5.00 -9.16
N PHE A 15 6.90 5.75 -10.19
CA PHE A 15 6.91 5.29 -11.57
C PHE A 15 7.10 6.40 -12.61
N LEU A 16 7.42 5.97 -13.83
CA LEU A 16 7.55 6.80 -15.03
C LEU A 16 6.43 6.45 -16.02
N LEU A 17 5.70 7.47 -16.49
CA LEU A 17 4.55 7.31 -17.38
C LEU A 17 4.84 7.94 -18.74
N PHE A 18 4.55 7.20 -19.82
CA PHE A 18 4.65 7.71 -21.19
C PHE A 18 3.29 7.74 -21.88
N SER A 19 2.93 8.89 -22.43
CA SER A 19 1.69 9.11 -23.15
C SER A 19 1.90 9.84 -24.48
N THR A 20 0.87 9.81 -25.31
CA THR A 20 0.76 10.55 -26.58
C THR A 20 -0.53 11.37 -26.56
N ILE A 21 -0.55 12.50 -27.23
CA ILE A 21 -1.72 13.36 -27.33
C ILE A 21 -2.60 12.83 -28.48
N LYS A 22 -3.91 12.64 -28.23
CA LYS A 22 -4.86 12.18 -29.27
C LYS A 22 -5.24 13.28 -30.28
N SER A 23 -5.14 14.55 -29.87
CA SER A 23 -5.56 15.73 -30.62
C SER A 23 -4.36 16.45 -31.23
N SER A 24 -4.49 16.97 -32.44
CA SER A 24 -3.50 17.83 -33.11
C SER A 24 -3.44 19.25 -32.54
N SER A 25 -3.65 19.43 -31.23
CA SER A 25 -3.63 20.76 -30.62
C SER A 25 -2.19 21.27 -30.53
N THR A 26 -1.93 22.39 -31.19
CA THR A 26 -0.61 23.05 -31.24
C THR A 26 -0.21 23.69 -29.91
N ASN A 27 -1.16 23.89 -28.98
CA ASN A 27 -0.95 24.57 -27.68
C ASN A 27 -1.05 23.63 -26.46
N TRP A 28 -0.71 22.34 -26.61
CA TRP A 28 -0.83 21.38 -25.52
C TRP A 28 0.02 21.74 -24.28
N GLN A 29 1.12 22.45 -24.46
CA GLN A 29 2.07 22.81 -23.40
C GLN A 29 1.45 23.71 -22.34
N THR A 30 0.58 24.64 -22.74
CA THR A 30 -0.10 25.55 -21.80
C THR A 30 -1.28 24.89 -21.11
N GLN A 31 -1.95 23.96 -21.81
CA GLN A 31 -3.12 23.25 -21.29
C GLN A 31 -2.78 22.08 -20.35
N LEU A 32 -1.55 21.55 -20.39
CA LEU A 32 -1.23 20.29 -19.72
C LEU A 32 -1.42 20.32 -18.19
N PHE A 33 -1.15 21.47 -17.58
CA PHE A 33 -1.24 21.66 -16.13
C PHE A 33 -2.38 22.63 -15.73
N GLU A 34 -3.28 22.94 -16.66
CA GLU A 34 -4.47 23.73 -16.36
C GLU A 34 -5.52 22.89 -15.61
N GLN A 35 -6.15 23.50 -14.61
CA GLN A 35 -7.15 22.86 -13.75
C GLN A 35 -8.41 22.38 -14.49
N LYS A 36 -8.65 22.88 -15.72
CA LYS A 36 -9.79 22.52 -16.59
C LYS A 36 -9.33 22.00 -17.96
N SER A 37 -8.22 21.27 -18.02
CA SER A 37 -7.71 20.75 -19.28
C SER A 37 -8.66 19.71 -19.90
N THR A 38 -8.95 19.85 -21.20
CA THR A 38 -9.73 18.87 -21.99
C THR A 38 -8.84 17.92 -22.79
N LEU A 39 -7.52 17.96 -22.53
CA LEU A 39 -6.52 17.19 -23.23
C LEU A 39 -6.73 15.69 -23.01
N GLN A 40 -6.93 14.96 -24.10
CA GLN A 40 -7.02 13.51 -24.06
C GLN A 40 -5.65 12.89 -24.34
N LEU A 41 -5.05 12.34 -23.28
CA LEU A 41 -3.82 11.56 -23.37
C LEU A 41 -4.14 10.09 -23.63
N LYS A 42 -3.37 9.46 -24.50
CA LYS A 42 -3.38 8.02 -24.73
C LYS A 42 -2.09 7.44 -24.19
N LEU A 43 -2.19 6.41 -23.36
CA LEU A 43 -1.04 5.69 -22.84
C LEU A 43 -0.23 5.10 -24.00
N TYR A 44 1.08 5.37 -24.03
CA TYR A 44 1.98 4.81 -25.04
C TYR A 44 2.40 3.39 -24.67
N ARG A 45 2.71 3.17 -23.38
CA ARG A 45 3.07 1.87 -22.80
C ARG A 45 2.68 1.83 -21.32
N LEU A 46 2.71 0.65 -20.73
CA LEU A 46 2.53 0.48 -19.29
C LEU A 46 3.54 1.34 -18.50
N PRO A 47 3.14 1.89 -17.34
CA PRO A 47 4.03 2.63 -16.44
C PRO A 47 5.28 1.80 -16.09
N LEU A 48 6.41 2.47 -15.92
CA LEU A 48 7.68 1.84 -15.51
C LEU A 48 7.99 2.20 -14.06
N PHE A 49 7.94 1.23 -13.16
CA PHE A 49 8.29 1.44 -11.77
C PHE A 49 9.77 1.79 -11.61
N LEU A 50 10.06 2.78 -10.77
CA LEU A 50 11.42 3.27 -10.55
C LEU A 50 12.34 2.20 -9.93
N THR A 51 11.78 1.24 -9.20
CA THR A 51 12.48 0.07 -8.63
C THR A 51 13.06 -0.87 -9.70
N ASP A 52 12.45 -0.87 -10.89
CA ASP A 52 12.71 -1.83 -11.95
C ASP A 52 13.42 -1.25 -13.15
N ILE A 53 13.74 0.05 -13.15
CA ILE A 53 14.43 0.70 -14.28
C ILE A 53 15.94 0.80 -14.05
N ILE A 54 16.68 0.74 -15.16
CA ILE A 54 18.11 0.99 -15.25
C ILE A 54 18.28 2.00 -16.39
N ILE A 55 18.91 3.13 -16.08
CA ILE A 55 19.21 4.15 -17.09
C ILE A 55 20.59 3.85 -17.67
N ALA A 56 20.67 3.65 -18.97
CA ALA A 56 21.93 3.54 -19.68
C ALA A 56 22.12 4.74 -20.60
N ASN A 57 23.24 5.44 -20.40
CA ASN A 57 23.69 6.47 -21.31
C ASN A 57 24.32 5.79 -22.52
N GLU A 58 23.63 5.83 -23.67
CA GLU A 58 24.23 5.38 -24.92
C GLU A 58 25.41 6.29 -25.29
N SER A 59 26.35 5.69 -26.03
CA SER A 59 27.72 6.10 -26.39
C SER A 59 28.11 7.59 -26.35
N LEU A 60 29.42 7.86 -26.15
CA LEU A 60 30.08 9.18 -26.19
C LEU A 60 29.73 10.05 -27.44
N ASN A 61 29.21 9.46 -28.52
CA ASN A 61 28.88 10.15 -29.76
C ASN A 61 27.45 10.72 -29.83
N ASP A 62 26.48 10.26 -29.03
CA ASP A 62 25.10 10.76 -29.08
C ASP A 62 24.69 11.41 -27.75
N GLN A 63 24.85 12.73 -27.70
CA GLN A 63 24.59 13.52 -26.50
C GLN A 63 23.10 13.81 -26.25
N LEU A 64 22.22 13.45 -27.18
CA LEU A 64 20.78 13.76 -27.10
C LEU A 64 19.92 12.55 -26.76
N THR A 65 20.51 11.36 -26.69
CA THR A 65 19.77 10.13 -26.41
C THR A 65 20.15 9.50 -25.07
N PHE A 66 19.16 8.86 -24.46
CA PHE A 66 19.36 8.02 -23.29
C PHE A 66 18.38 6.85 -23.37
N SER A 67 18.78 5.72 -22.80
CA SER A 67 17.99 4.50 -22.82
C SER A 67 17.52 4.15 -21.41
N ILE A 68 16.27 3.71 -21.32
CA ILE A 68 15.68 3.19 -20.09
C ILE A 68 15.40 1.71 -20.31
N THR A 69 16.08 0.86 -19.56
CA THR A 69 15.90 -0.59 -19.58
C THR A 69 15.13 -0.99 -18.34
N SER A 70 14.09 -1.81 -18.49
CA SER A 70 13.40 -2.38 -17.33
C SER A 70 13.96 -3.77 -17.06
N LYS A 71 14.11 -4.16 -15.79
CA LYS A 71 14.49 -5.52 -15.39
C LYS A 71 13.49 -6.58 -15.86
N ILE A 72 12.24 -6.19 -16.10
CA ILE A 72 11.13 -7.08 -16.48
C ILE A 72 10.95 -7.14 -18.01
N HIS A 73 11.34 -6.08 -18.73
CA HIS A 73 11.17 -6.00 -20.18
C HIS A 73 12.51 -6.03 -20.92
N GLU A 74 12.67 -6.98 -21.84
CA GLU A 74 13.93 -7.22 -22.56
C GLU A 74 14.37 -6.07 -23.49
N LYS A 75 13.45 -5.17 -23.90
CA LYS A 75 13.76 -4.13 -24.90
C LYS A 75 14.03 -2.76 -24.27
N PRO A 76 15.23 -2.16 -24.49
CA PRO A 76 15.54 -0.82 -23.99
C PRO A 76 14.70 0.24 -24.70
N LEU A 77 14.14 1.18 -23.92
CA LEU A 77 13.41 2.32 -24.43
C LEU A 77 14.39 3.47 -24.71
N VAL A 78 14.71 3.69 -25.98
CA VAL A 78 15.59 4.78 -26.42
C VAL A 78 14.80 6.08 -26.61
N LEU A 79 15.08 7.05 -25.75
CA LEU A 79 14.50 8.39 -25.75
C LEU A 79 15.49 9.39 -26.33
N LYS A 80 14.97 10.35 -27.10
CA LYS A 80 15.75 11.43 -27.71
C LYS A 80 15.17 12.76 -27.26
N THR A 81 16.01 13.67 -26.80
CA THR A 81 15.62 15.02 -26.41
C THR A 81 15.96 16.03 -27.51
N GLN A 82 15.37 17.22 -27.43
CA GLN A 82 15.67 18.33 -28.33
C GLN A 82 17.01 19.01 -28.00
N GLN A 83 17.44 18.95 -26.74
CA GLN A 83 18.65 19.60 -26.24
C GLN A 83 19.36 18.73 -25.19
N THR A 84 20.68 18.88 -25.09
CA THR A 84 21.53 18.12 -24.17
C THR A 84 21.25 18.45 -22.70
N ASN A 85 20.97 19.72 -22.37
CA ASN A 85 20.56 20.15 -21.03
C ASN A 85 19.28 19.44 -20.56
N VAL A 86 18.27 19.31 -21.42
CA VAL A 86 17.01 18.62 -21.12
C VAL A 86 17.27 17.15 -20.83
N ARG A 87 18.12 16.49 -21.63
CA ARG A 87 18.55 15.11 -21.35
C ARG A 87 19.20 15.02 -19.97
N THR A 88 20.19 15.86 -19.68
CA THR A 88 20.91 15.85 -18.41
C THR A 88 19.97 16.06 -17.23
N LEU A 89 19.00 16.98 -17.36
CA LEU A 89 17.97 17.21 -16.35
C LEU A 89 17.09 15.98 -16.14
N TRP A 90 16.57 15.37 -17.21
CA TRP A 90 15.74 14.16 -17.10
C TRP A 90 16.50 13.00 -16.47
N VAL A 91 17.71 12.71 -16.93
CA VAL A 91 18.54 11.63 -16.37
C VAL A 91 18.80 11.87 -14.88
N ARG A 92 19.14 13.11 -14.49
CA ARG A 92 19.36 13.47 -13.09
C ARG A 92 18.08 13.36 -12.26
N SER A 93 16.96 13.88 -12.74
CA SER A 93 15.67 13.83 -12.04
C SER A 93 15.20 12.39 -11.83
N ILE A 94 15.32 11.54 -12.85
CA ILE A 94 14.95 10.11 -12.72
C ILE A 94 15.89 9.42 -11.73
N ASN A 95 17.22 9.63 -11.81
CA ASN A 95 18.15 9.03 -10.85
C ASN A 95 17.87 9.46 -9.40
N ASN A 96 17.63 10.75 -9.17
CA ASN A 96 17.25 11.25 -7.85
C ASN A 96 15.96 10.59 -7.35
N ALA A 97 14.93 10.50 -8.20
CA ALA A 97 13.67 9.87 -7.82
C ALA A 97 13.84 8.36 -7.54
N VAL A 98 14.71 7.66 -8.29
CA VAL A 98 15.05 6.26 -8.02
C VAL A 98 15.75 6.11 -6.67
N GLU A 99 16.71 6.98 -6.35
CA GLU A 99 17.40 6.97 -5.05
C GLU A 99 16.44 7.26 -3.90
N GLU A 100 15.57 8.26 -4.04
CA GLU A 100 14.54 8.61 -3.04
C GLU A 100 13.53 7.47 -2.85
N CYS A 101 13.08 6.83 -3.93
CA CYS A 101 12.19 5.68 -3.89
C CYS A 101 12.83 4.50 -3.15
N GLN A 102 14.10 4.18 -3.46
CA GLN A 102 14.84 3.12 -2.77
C GLN A 102 15.12 3.46 -1.30
N ALA A 103 15.39 4.72 -0.98
CA ALA A 103 15.59 5.17 0.40
C ALA A 103 14.30 5.06 1.21
N ALA A 104 13.15 5.45 0.63
CA ALA A 104 11.85 5.31 1.24
C ALA A 104 11.50 3.83 1.49
N GLU A 105 11.73 2.96 0.51
CA GLU A 105 11.53 1.51 0.65
C GLU A 105 12.42 0.93 1.77
N LYS A 106 13.71 1.31 1.81
CA LYS A 106 14.63 0.92 2.89
C LYS A 106 14.21 1.45 4.25
N SER A 107 13.71 2.67 4.34
CA SER A 107 13.19 3.24 5.59
C SER A 107 11.98 2.45 6.09
N ILE A 108 11.04 2.13 5.20
CA ILE A 108 9.87 1.31 5.53
C ILE A 108 10.31 -0.09 5.99
N LEU A 109 11.29 -0.70 5.32
CA LEU A 109 11.85 -1.98 5.72
C LEU A 109 12.61 -1.90 7.06
N ALA A 110 13.33 -0.81 7.31
CA ALA A 110 14.02 -0.56 8.56
C ALA A 110 13.03 -0.36 9.72
N ASP A 111 11.93 0.36 9.50
CA ASP A 111 10.85 0.53 10.48
C ASP A 111 10.17 -0.81 10.78
N LYS A 112 9.90 -1.62 9.75
CA LYS A 112 9.41 -3.01 9.90
C LYS A 112 10.41 -3.89 10.65
N ALA A 113 11.70 -3.77 10.36
CA ALA A 113 12.76 -4.52 11.04
C ALA A 113 12.92 -4.07 12.50
N MET A 114 12.84 -2.77 12.79
CA MET A 114 12.88 -2.19 14.13
C MET A 114 11.67 -2.63 14.96
N PHE A 115 10.49 -2.67 14.37
CA PHE A 115 9.30 -3.26 14.97
C PHE A 115 9.54 -4.74 15.32
N THR A 116 10.13 -5.50 14.39
CA THR A 116 10.51 -6.92 14.60
C THR A 116 11.57 -7.10 15.69
N ILE A 117 12.60 -6.24 15.78
CA ILE A 117 13.68 -6.33 16.78
C ILE A 117 13.16 -5.97 18.19
N THR A 118 12.28 -4.98 18.29
CA THR A 118 11.63 -4.61 19.56
C THR A 118 10.74 -5.75 20.06
N ASP A 119 10.06 -6.45 19.14
CA ASP A 119 9.29 -7.66 19.44
C ASP A 119 10.15 -8.88 19.75
N ASN A 120 11.36 -9.02 19.19
CA ASN A 120 12.26 -10.12 19.56
C ASN A 120 12.73 -10.06 21.02
N LYS A 121 12.78 -8.87 21.64
CA LYS A 121 12.95 -8.74 23.10
C LYS A 121 11.70 -9.17 23.90
N ARG A 122 10.50 -9.04 23.34
CA ARG A 122 9.23 -9.53 23.94
C ARG A 122 9.05 -11.04 23.76
N ASN A 123 9.50 -11.60 22.63
CA ASN A 123 9.47 -13.03 22.28
C ASN A 123 10.34 -13.93 23.19
N LEU A 124 11.14 -13.36 24.12
CA LEU A 124 11.82 -14.13 25.16
C LEU A 124 10.87 -14.53 26.31
N LYS A 125 9.67 -13.94 26.39
CA LYS A 125 8.60 -14.36 27.31
C LYS A 125 7.72 -15.39 26.62
N ALA A 126 7.32 -16.44 27.35
CA ALA A 126 6.33 -17.39 26.85
C ALA A 126 5.02 -16.64 26.52
N ALA A 127 4.36 -17.03 25.43
CA ALA A 127 3.06 -16.48 25.07
C ALA A 127 2.06 -16.74 26.20
N ALA A 128 1.44 -15.69 26.71
CA ALA A 128 0.48 -15.76 27.81
C ALA A 128 -0.91 -16.24 27.34
N ALA A 129 -1.26 -15.95 26.08
CA ALA A 129 -2.54 -16.34 25.52
C ALA A 129 -2.48 -16.52 24.00
N ARG A 130 -3.52 -17.13 23.45
CA ARG A 130 -3.79 -17.26 22.02
C ARG A 130 -5.09 -16.52 21.69
N LEU A 131 -5.04 -15.64 20.69
CA LEU A 131 -6.20 -14.95 20.15
C LEU A 131 -6.65 -15.65 18.87
N LEU A 132 -7.86 -16.18 18.88
CA LEU A 132 -8.58 -16.59 17.67
C LEU A 132 -9.51 -15.44 17.30
N LEU A 133 -9.24 -14.80 16.16
CA LEU A 133 -9.98 -13.64 15.68
C LEU A 133 -10.61 -13.97 14.33
N VAL A 134 -11.89 -13.68 14.15
CA VAL A 134 -12.57 -13.77 12.86
C VAL A 134 -12.94 -12.36 12.42
N VAL A 135 -12.39 -11.93 11.28
CA VAL A 135 -12.80 -10.68 10.62
C VAL A 135 -14.09 -10.98 9.88
N GLN A 136 -15.23 -10.50 10.40
CA GLN A 136 -16.54 -10.84 9.84
C GLN A 136 -16.86 -9.95 8.65
N GLU A 137 -17.03 -8.66 8.91
CA GLU A 137 -17.44 -7.68 7.91
C GLU A 137 -16.94 -6.28 8.25
N ALA A 138 -16.89 -5.42 7.24
CA ALA A 138 -16.79 -3.97 7.43
C ALA A 138 -18.06 -3.28 6.92
N GLN A 139 -18.37 -2.13 7.51
CA GLN A 139 -19.57 -1.36 7.22
C GLN A 139 -19.18 0.09 6.91
N ASP A 140 -19.84 0.63 5.89
CA ASP A 140 -19.76 2.02 5.46
C ASP A 140 -18.34 2.48 5.13
N LEU A 141 -17.59 1.65 4.39
CA LEU A 141 -16.25 2.02 3.91
C LEU A 141 -16.32 3.27 3.04
N MET A 142 -15.44 4.22 3.32
CA MET A 142 -15.29 5.42 2.51
C MET A 142 -14.21 5.19 1.45
N PRO A 143 -14.56 5.18 0.15
CA PRO A 143 -13.57 5.25 -0.90
C PRO A 143 -12.74 6.52 -0.74
N SER A 144 -11.47 6.43 -1.06
CA SER A 144 -10.58 7.57 -1.10
C SER A 144 -11.01 8.63 -2.12
N SER A 145 -10.52 9.86 -1.95
CA SER A 145 -10.81 10.99 -2.86
C SER A 145 -10.24 10.80 -4.27
N THR A 146 -9.26 9.92 -4.43
CA THR A 146 -8.65 9.48 -5.71
C THR A 146 -9.55 8.53 -6.49
N THR A 147 -10.46 7.81 -5.81
CA THR A 147 -11.48 6.98 -6.44
C THR A 147 -12.47 7.88 -7.16
N LEU A 148 -12.31 8.03 -8.48
CA LEU A 148 -13.17 8.84 -9.36
C LEU A 148 -14.64 8.73 -8.95
N GLU A 149 -15.32 9.86 -8.71
CA GLU A 149 -16.70 9.94 -8.19
C GLU A 149 -17.73 9.07 -8.94
N ARG A 150 -17.41 8.65 -10.17
CA ARG A 150 -18.22 7.79 -11.04
C ARG A 150 -18.10 6.28 -10.75
N HIS A 151 -17.11 5.85 -9.97
CA HIS A 151 -16.87 4.46 -9.59
C HIS A 151 -16.58 4.35 -8.09
N ARG A 152 -17.58 4.52 -7.21
CA ARG A 152 -17.48 4.24 -5.75
C ARG A 152 -17.36 2.75 -5.44
N SER A 153 -16.48 2.04 -6.14
CA SER A 153 -16.39 0.60 -6.11
C SER A 153 -14.96 0.24 -5.78
N VAL A 154 -14.75 -0.10 -4.50
CA VAL A 154 -13.47 -0.54 -3.95
C VAL A 154 -13.47 -2.07 -3.86
N ASP A 155 -12.29 -2.69 -3.90
CA ASP A 155 -12.04 -4.12 -3.76
C ASP A 155 -11.39 -4.40 -2.39
N PRO A 156 -12.12 -4.29 -1.26
CA PRO A 156 -11.50 -4.19 0.06
C PRO A 156 -10.99 -5.53 0.58
N TYR A 157 -9.83 -5.46 1.25
CA TYR A 157 -9.30 -6.50 2.12
C TYR A 157 -8.83 -5.89 3.45
N CYS A 158 -8.82 -6.70 4.51
CA CYS A 158 -8.43 -6.28 5.85
C CYS A 158 -7.08 -6.91 6.23
N GLU A 159 -6.17 -6.09 6.74
CA GLU A 159 -4.93 -6.50 7.39
C GLU A 159 -5.07 -6.35 8.91
N ILE A 160 -4.75 -7.42 9.64
CA ILE A 160 -4.65 -7.38 11.10
C ILE A 160 -3.22 -7.69 11.49
N THR A 161 -2.66 -6.80 12.31
CA THR A 161 -1.33 -6.94 12.90
C THR A 161 -1.46 -7.01 14.41
N VAL A 162 -0.94 -8.08 15.00
CA VAL A 162 -0.82 -8.24 16.46
C VAL A 162 0.61 -8.66 16.74
N CYS A 163 1.31 -7.86 17.56
CA CYS A 163 2.77 -7.96 17.70
C CYS A 163 3.41 -7.97 16.29
N SER A 164 4.29 -8.92 15.99
CA SER A 164 5.03 -9.02 14.72
C SER A 164 4.31 -9.79 13.62
N LEU A 165 3.12 -10.33 13.90
CA LEU A 165 2.37 -11.13 12.92
C LEU A 165 1.29 -10.29 12.25
N THR A 166 1.41 -10.14 10.93
CA THR A 166 0.38 -9.55 10.07
C THR A 166 -0.30 -10.63 9.24
N LEU A 167 -1.63 -10.72 9.32
CA LEU A 167 -2.46 -11.61 8.50
C LEU A 167 -3.45 -10.78 7.69
N LYS A 168 -3.82 -11.28 6.50
CA LYS A 168 -4.70 -10.57 5.56
C LYS A 168 -5.91 -11.42 5.20
N THR A 169 -7.06 -10.77 4.99
CA THR A 169 -8.22 -11.42 4.37
C THR A 169 -8.06 -11.51 2.85
N PRO A 170 -8.84 -12.37 2.16
CA PRO A 170 -9.09 -12.18 0.74
C PRO A 170 -9.72 -10.81 0.48
N PHE A 171 -9.51 -10.24 -0.71
CA PHE A 171 -10.28 -9.08 -1.14
C PHE A 171 -11.64 -9.48 -1.68
N ILE A 172 -12.63 -8.61 -1.53
CA ILE A 172 -13.97 -8.80 -2.10
C ILE A 172 -14.19 -7.71 -3.14
N LYS A 173 -14.57 -8.10 -4.36
CA LYS A 173 -14.71 -7.12 -5.43
C LYS A 173 -15.90 -6.19 -5.23
N ARG A 174 -15.70 -4.92 -5.53
CA ARG A 174 -16.75 -3.93 -5.79
C ARG A 174 -17.76 -3.75 -4.67
N THR A 175 -17.29 -3.56 -3.43
CA THR A 175 -18.16 -3.38 -2.26
C THR A 175 -17.58 -2.42 -1.23
N VAL A 176 -18.44 -1.61 -0.62
CA VAL A 176 -18.12 -0.80 0.57
C VAL A 176 -18.60 -1.46 1.87
N ASN A 177 -19.20 -2.66 1.78
CA ASN A 177 -19.67 -3.46 2.90
C ASN A 177 -19.21 -4.92 2.74
N PRO A 178 -17.90 -5.20 2.76
CA PRO A 178 -17.36 -6.54 2.56
C PRO A 178 -17.70 -7.47 3.72
N LYS A 179 -17.93 -8.75 3.41
CA LYS A 179 -18.13 -9.83 4.39
C LYS A 179 -17.11 -10.95 4.16
N TRP A 180 -16.01 -10.91 4.90
CA TRP A 180 -14.90 -11.86 4.72
C TRP A 180 -15.10 -13.16 5.47
N ASN A 181 -15.60 -13.10 6.72
CA ASN A 181 -15.64 -14.25 7.63
C ASN A 181 -14.31 -15.01 7.70
N ALA A 182 -13.20 -14.27 7.74
CA ALA A 182 -11.86 -14.81 7.65
C ALA A 182 -11.28 -15.09 9.04
N PRO A 183 -11.02 -16.36 9.41
CA PRO A 183 -10.39 -16.70 10.68
C PRO A 183 -8.88 -16.41 10.64
N MET A 184 -8.37 -15.92 11.76
CA MET A 184 -6.98 -15.57 12.00
C MET A 184 -6.58 -16.00 13.41
N GLN A 185 -5.29 -16.29 13.61
CA GLN A 185 -4.76 -16.70 14.89
C GLN A 185 -3.49 -15.92 15.23
N PHE A 186 -3.42 -15.39 16.44
CA PHE A 186 -2.28 -14.63 16.96
C PHE A 186 -1.86 -15.17 18.34
N LEU A 187 -0.59 -15.00 18.67
CA LEU A 187 -0.07 -15.19 20.02
C LEU A 187 -0.03 -13.85 20.74
N LEU A 188 -0.39 -13.87 22.02
CA LEU A 188 -0.42 -12.71 22.91
C LEU A 188 0.62 -12.93 24.02
N TYR A 189 1.39 -11.90 24.31
CA TYR A 189 2.47 -11.93 25.29
C TYR A 189 2.13 -11.14 26.54
N ASN A 190 1.37 -10.04 26.41
CA ASN A 190 0.93 -9.22 27.52
C ASN A 190 -0.48 -8.66 27.25
N LEU A 191 -1.49 -9.26 27.87
CA LEU A 191 -2.90 -8.89 27.69
C LEU A 191 -3.21 -7.42 28.03
N ASN A 192 -2.38 -6.77 28.85
CA ASN A 192 -2.54 -5.36 29.22
C ASN A 192 -1.96 -4.39 28.18
N GLU A 193 -0.94 -4.82 27.43
CA GLU A 193 -0.17 -3.97 26.53
C GLU A 193 -0.39 -4.31 25.05
N ASP A 194 -0.78 -5.54 24.74
CA ASP A 194 -0.91 -6.02 23.36
C ASP A 194 -1.99 -5.21 22.62
N ILE A 195 -1.60 -4.70 21.45
CA ILE A 195 -2.43 -3.87 20.57
C ILE A 195 -2.79 -4.68 19.34
N ILE A 196 -4.06 -4.59 18.93
CA ILE A 196 -4.55 -5.09 17.66
C ILE A 196 -4.64 -3.90 16.70
N TYR A 197 -3.80 -3.92 15.67
CA TYR A 197 -3.86 -2.95 14.59
C TYR A 197 -4.70 -3.53 13.45
N ILE A 198 -5.69 -2.76 12.99
CA ILE A 198 -6.61 -3.13 11.92
C ILE A 198 -6.52 -2.06 10.85
N ASN A 199 -6.24 -2.45 9.60
CA ASN A 199 -6.23 -1.55 8.47
C ASN A 199 -6.92 -2.20 7.28
N ILE A 200 -7.82 -1.47 6.63
CA ILE A 200 -8.52 -1.92 5.43
C ILE A 200 -7.92 -1.21 4.25
N PHE A 201 -7.67 -1.96 3.19
CA PHE A 201 -7.10 -1.45 1.96
C PHE A 201 -8.00 -1.76 0.77
N ASP A 202 -7.94 -0.91 -0.24
CA ASP A 202 -8.43 -1.21 -1.58
C ASP A 202 -7.36 -2.00 -2.35
N ASN A 203 -7.73 -3.16 -2.90
CA ASN A 203 -6.83 -3.94 -3.73
C ASN A 203 -6.80 -3.39 -5.16
N GLU A 204 -5.80 -2.58 -5.46
CA GLU A 204 -5.58 -2.03 -6.79
C GLU A 204 -4.54 -2.83 -7.58
N TYR A 205 -4.81 -3.10 -8.86
CA TYR A 205 -3.91 -3.90 -9.70
C TYR A 205 -2.77 -3.09 -10.33
N PHE A 206 -2.91 -1.78 -10.40
CA PHE A 206 -2.05 -0.90 -11.21
C PHE A 206 -1.47 0.29 -10.41
N SER A 207 -1.74 0.35 -9.11
CA SER A 207 -1.36 1.42 -8.19
C SER A 207 -1.18 0.84 -6.78
N PRO A 208 -0.44 1.53 -5.89
CA PRO A 208 -0.31 1.10 -4.51
C PRO A 208 -1.68 0.97 -3.84
N ASN A 209 -1.89 -0.10 -3.08
CA ASN A 209 -3.14 -0.30 -2.34
C ASN A 209 -3.38 0.87 -1.38
N GLU A 210 -4.54 1.49 -1.51
CA GLU A 210 -4.92 2.66 -0.73
C GLU A 210 -5.65 2.27 0.56
N SER A 211 -5.36 2.95 1.67
CA SER A 211 -6.05 2.69 2.93
C SER A 211 -7.47 3.26 2.91
N LEU A 212 -8.45 2.41 3.18
CA LEU A 212 -9.87 2.73 3.33
C LEU A 212 -10.27 2.99 4.80
N GLY A 213 -9.29 3.01 5.70
CA GLY A 213 -9.48 3.27 7.13
C GLY A 213 -8.66 2.32 7.99
N TYR A 214 -8.20 2.84 9.13
CA TYR A 214 -7.40 2.08 10.09
C TYR A 214 -7.81 2.39 11.53
N THR A 215 -7.43 1.52 12.45
CA THR A 215 -7.58 1.71 13.88
C THR A 215 -6.59 0.84 14.65
N SER A 216 -6.29 1.24 15.88
CA SER A 216 -5.50 0.46 16.83
C SER A 216 -6.26 0.39 18.13
N VAL A 217 -6.51 -0.82 18.62
CA VAL A 217 -7.22 -1.04 19.88
C VAL A 217 -6.37 -1.87 20.82
N HIS A 218 -6.28 -1.47 22.09
CA HIS A 218 -5.70 -2.36 23.09
C HIS A 218 -6.63 -3.56 23.28
N LEU A 219 -6.05 -4.73 23.48
CA LEU A 219 -6.85 -5.93 23.73
C LEU A 219 -7.77 -5.74 24.94
N ILE A 220 -7.29 -5.09 25.99
CA ILE A 220 -8.05 -4.84 27.22
C ILE A 220 -9.33 -4.02 26.98
N ASP A 221 -9.32 -3.12 26.00
CA ASP A 221 -10.46 -2.23 25.70
C ASP A 221 -11.60 -2.97 24.99
N ILE A 222 -11.30 -4.09 24.34
CA ILE A 222 -12.28 -4.90 23.61
C ILE A 222 -12.75 -6.13 24.38
N LEU A 223 -12.22 -6.37 25.58
CA LEU A 223 -12.67 -7.48 26.42
C LEU A 223 -14.10 -7.25 26.92
N PRO A 224 -14.92 -8.31 27.06
CA PRO A 224 -16.31 -8.18 27.51
C PRO A 224 -16.43 -7.84 29.01
N CYS A 225 -15.34 -7.92 29.77
CA CYS A 225 -15.28 -7.60 31.19
C CYS A 225 -13.83 -7.27 31.59
N PRO A 226 -13.60 -6.65 32.77
CA PRO A 226 -12.25 -6.38 33.26
C PRO A 226 -11.36 -7.62 33.29
N LEU A 227 -10.06 -7.45 33.03
CA LEU A 227 -9.10 -8.54 32.83
C LEU A 227 -9.12 -9.55 33.99
N ASP A 228 -9.14 -9.10 35.25
CA ASP A 228 -9.17 -9.99 36.42
C ASP A 228 -10.40 -10.92 36.41
N THR A 229 -11.55 -10.39 35.98
CA THR A 229 -12.78 -11.18 35.83
C THR A 229 -12.74 -12.05 34.58
N PHE A 230 -12.09 -11.58 33.52
CA PHE A 230 -11.96 -12.33 32.27
C PHE A 230 -11.12 -13.60 32.47
N LEU A 231 -10.03 -13.50 33.22
CA LEU A 231 -9.11 -14.61 33.51
C LEU A 231 -9.73 -15.73 34.36
N THR A 232 -10.80 -15.45 35.11
CA THR A 232 -11.48 -16.44 35.96
C THR A 232 -12.63 -17.16 35.24
N LYS A 233 -12.99 -16.72 34.03
CA LYS A 233 -14.11 -17.26 33.24
C LYS A 233 -13.61 -18.17 32.12
N PRO A 234 -14.45 -19.13 31.65
CA PRO A 234 -14.13 -19.88 30.46
C PRO A 234 -13.99 -18.95 29.25
N SER A 235 -13.07 -19.28 28.34
CA SER A 235 -12.82 -18.53 27.10
C SER A 235 -14.02 -18.59 26.17
N LEU A 236 -14.97 -17.66 26.34
CA LEU A 236 -16.15 -17.55 25.52
C LEU A 236 -15.91 -16.60 24.34
N PRO A 237 -16.52 -16.87 23.17
CA PRO A 237 -16.48 -15.95 22.06
C PRO A 237 -17.23 -14.67 22.38
N PHE A 238 -16.64 -13.53 22.06
CA PHE A 238 -17.28 -12.23 22.11
C PHE A 238 -17.14 -11.53 20.75
N THR A 239 -18.07 -10.63 20.45
CA THR A 239 -18.10 -9.89 19.19
C THR A 239 -17.95 -8.41 19.50
N GLN A 240 -17.06 -7.74 18.78
CA GLN A 240 -16.79 -6.32 18.94
C GLN A 240 -16.98 -5.59 17.61
N LYS A 241 -17.72 -4.49 17.67
CA LYS A 241 -17.72 -3.49 16.60
C LYS A 241 -16.66 -2.44 16.92
N VAL A 242 -15.68 -2.30 16.03
CA VAL A 242 -14.57 -1.36 16.16
C VAL A 242 -14.71 -0.29 15.09
N TYR A 243 -14.55 0.97 15.46
CA TYR A 243 -14.61 2.10 14.53
C TYR A 243 -13.21 2.43 13.99
N LEU A 244 -13.15 2.72 12.69
CA LEU A 244 -11.97 3.21 11.99
C LEU A 244 -11.87 4.73 12.15
N ASN A 245 -10.69 5.27 11.87
CA ASN A 245 -10.37 6.69 11.94
C ASN A 245 -11.24 7.61 11.07
N ASN A 246 -11.94 7.06 10.07
CA ASN A 246 -12.82 7.78 9.14
C ASN A 246 -14.32 7.56 9.42
N GLY A 247 -14.68 6.89 10.52
CA GLY A 247 -16.08 6.63 10.90
C GLY A 247 -16.67 5.35 10.32
N SER A 248 -16.01 4.69 9.37
CA SER A 248 -16.33 3.31 8.97
C SER A 248 -16.12 2.35 10.15
N SER A 249 -16.62 1.11 10.04
CA SER A 249 -16.51 0.16 11.14
C SER A 249 -16.21 -1.26 10.70
N VAL A 250 -15.61 -2.05 11.58
CA VAL A 250 -15.29 -3.47 11.40
C VAL A 250 -15.90 -4.27 12.54
N ILE A 251 -16.49 -5.42 12.20
CA ILE A 251 -16.98 -6.38 13.17
C ILE A 251 -15.98 -7.53 13.26
N ILE A 252 -15.43 -7.72 14.46
CA ILE A 252 -14.53 -8.83 14.78
C ILE A 252 -15.17 -9.74 15.81
N LYS A 253 -14.96 -11.04 15.68
CA LYS A 253 -15.32 -12.04 16.68
C LYS A 253 -14.06 -12.65 17.26
N CYS A 254 -13.91 -12.59 18.57
CA CYS A 254 -12.69 -12.95 19.27
C CYS A 254 -12.94 -14.08 20.27
N VAL A 255 -11.97 -14.98 20.41
CA VAL A 255 -11.84 -15.93 21.52
C VAL A 255 -10.40 -15.83 22.00
N VAL A 256 -10.21 -15.53 23.30
CA VAL A 256 -8.88 -15.49 23.93
C VAL A 256 -8.74 -16.73 24.79
N GLN A 257 -7.75 -17.58 24.47
CA GLN A 257 -7.41 -18.78 25.22
C GLN A 257 -6.15 -18.52 26.02
N ILE A 258 -6.24 -18.57 27.35
CA ILE A 258 -5.06 -18.43 28.21
C ILE A 258 -4.19 -19.68 28.06
N LEU A 259 -2.91 -19.47 27.77
CA LEU A 259 -1.91 -20.51 27.65
C LEU A 259 -1.19 -20.61 28.98
N THR A 260 -1.87 -21.08 30.03
CA THR A 260 -1.20 -21.29 31.30
C THR A 260 -0.07 -22.31 31.13
N THR A 261 1.14 -21.96 31.58
CA THR A 261 2.10 -22.96 32.04
C THR A 261 1.57 -23.51 33.35
N SER A 262 1.18 -24.78 33.34
CA SER A 262 1.07 -25.59 34.55
C SER A 262 2.36 -25.43 35.38
N ASN A 263 2.24 -24.92 36.60
CA ASN A 263 3.15 -25.16 37.71
C ASN A 263 2.30 -25.41 38.95
#